data_AF-A0A0A3J6S6-F1
#
_entry.id   AF-A0A0A3J6S6-F1
#
_cell.length_a   1.000
_cell.length_b   1.000
_cell.length_c   1.000
_cell.angle_alpha   90.00
_cell.angle_beta   90.00
_cell.angle_gamma   90.00
#
_symmetry.space_group_name_H-M   'P 1'
#
loop_
_entity.id
_entity.type
_entity.pdbx_description
1 polymer ?
#
loop_
_entity_poly.entity_id
_entity_poly.type
_entity_poly.pdbx_seq_one_letter_code
_entity_poly.pdbx_strand_id
1 'polypeptide(L)'
;MRGFLLQTFNKYFQNCLVAIMMACSVTALFSSTSFTWLKIEIFHIPILFIFILSLSLFISEEVRNSFKKVLKFDKREDKRPIWQVGVGMIFFFVQVGLIEVFFRSLMGYDLGGMPLYIVFAFMNAFLATVIYEEIFYEKNEIHHA
;
A
#
# COMPACT_ATOMS: atom_id res chain seq x y z
N MET A 1 -14.88 11.97 21.49
CA MET A 1 -14.51 10.54 21.62
C MET A 1 -14.51 9.80 20.27
N ARG A 2 -15.53 9.98 19.41
CA ARG A 2 -15.63 9.32 18.08
C ARG A 2 -14.52 9.71 17.08
N GLY A 3 -14.12 10.98 17.00
CA GLY A 3 -13.05 11.45 16.09
C GLY A 3 -11.65 10.92 16.44
N PHE A 4 -11.30 10.84 17.73
CA PHE A 4 -9.99 10.30 18.18
C PHE A 4 -9.80 8.81 17.83
N LEU A 5 -10.86 8.00 18.00
CA LEU A 5 -10.87 6.60 17.60
C LEU A 5 -10.71 6.44 16.09
N LEU A 6 -11.37 7.31 15.30
CA LEU A 6 -11.31 7.27 13.84
C LEU A 6 -9.91 7.63 13.31
N GLN A 7 -9.27 8.65 13.89
CA GLN A 7 -7.89 9.05 13.54
C GLN A 7 -6.88 7.97 13.91
N THR A 8 -7.05 7.35 15.08
CA THR A 8 -6.21 6.23 15.51
C THR A 8 -6.36 5.05 14.56
N PHE A 9 -7.59 4.69 14.21
CA PHE A 9 -7.88 3.61 13.26
C PHE A 9 -7.30 3.89 11.87
N ASN A 10 -7.48 5.10 11.34
CA ASN A 10 -6.87 5.54 10.08
C ASN A 10 -5.34 5.36 10.13
N LYS A 11 -4.69 5.82 11.21
CA LYS A 11 -3.24 5.68 11.39
C LYS A 11 -2.80 4.22 11.34
N TYR A 12 -3.47 3.32 12.05
CA TYR A 12 -3.13 1.89 12.07
C TYR A 12 -3.41 1.22 10.73
N PHE A 13 -4.52 1.55 10.08
CA PHE A 13 -4.88 1.02 8.77
C PHE A 13 -3.84 1.38 7.71
N GLN A 14 -3.43 2.65 7.62
CA GLN A 14 -2.39 3.07 6.69
C GLN A 14 -1.04 2.40 6.99
N ASN A 15 -0.66 2.30 8.26
CA ASN A 15 0.59 1.63 8.65
C ASN A 15 0.59 0.15 8.25
N CYS A 16 -0.54 -0.53 8.44
CA CYS A 16 -0.72 -1.93 8.01
C CYS A 16 -0.56 -2.06 6.49
N LEU A 17 -1.23 -1.21 5.70
CA LEU A 17 -1.11 -1.26 4.25
C LEU A 17 0.31 -0.93 3.76
N VAL A 18 0.99 0.04 4.38
CA VAL A 18 2.41 0.34 4.08
C VAL A 18 3.30 -0.85 4.41
N ALA A 19 3.06 -1.53 5.53
CA ALA A 19 3.81 -2.73 5.89
C ALA A 19 3.58 -3.87 4.89
N ILE A 20 2.34 -4.07 4.44
CA ILE A 20 2.00 -5.06 3.39
C ILE A 20 2.70 -4.72 2.08
N MET A 21 2.66 -3.46 1.66
CA MET A 21 3.34 -2.99 0.45
C MET A 21 4.85 -3.26 0.53
N MET A 22 5.48 -2.93 1.65
CA MET A 22 6.91 -3.19 1.85
C MET A 22 7.23 -4.68 1.84
N ALA A 23 6.42 -5.49 2.54
CA ALA A 23 6.59 -6.94 2.55
C ALA A 23 6.48 -7.52 1.15
N CYS A 24 5.47 -7.11 0.36
CA CYS A 24 5.33 -7.53 -1.02
C CYS A 24 6.55 -7.14 -1.86
N SER A 25 7.02 -5.89 -1.75
CA SER A 25 8.19 -5.41 -2.51
C SER A 25 9.46 -6.21 -2.19
N VAL A 26 9.73 -6.45 -0.92
CA VAL A 26 10.91 -7.22 -0.50
C VAL A 26 10.76 -8.69 -0.94
N THR A 27 9.60 -9.31 -0.70
CA THR A 27 9.36 -10.70 -1.14
C THR A 27 9.46 -10.84 -2.66
N ALA A 28 8.97 -9.89 -3.43
CA ALA A 28 9.09 -9.87 -4.89
C ALA A 28 10.56 -9.82 -5.35
N LEU A 29 11.37 -8.96 -4.73
CA LEU A 29 12.82 -8.89 -5.01
C LEU A 29 13.50 -10.25 -4.78
N PHE A 30 13.23 -10.90 -3.63
CA PHE A 30 13.79 -12.21 -3.33
C PHE A 30 13.27 -13.31 -4.27
N SER A 31 12.00 -13.24 -4.70
CA SER A 31 11.42 -14.21 -5.64
C SER A 31 12.02 -14.11 -7.06
N SER A 32 12.41 -12.91 -7.48
CA SER A 32 13.03 -12.68 -8.80
C SER A 32 14.50 -13.07 -8.86
N THR A 33 15.15 -13.24 -7.71
CA THR A 33 16.59 -13.53 -7.66
C THR A 33 16.81 -15.04 -7.65
N SER A 34 17.56 -15.55 -8.64
CA SER A 34 17.86 -16.98 -8.83
C SER A 34 18.85 -17.54 -7.80
N PHE A 35 18.61 -17.32 -6.50
CA PHE A 35 19.39 -17.96 -5.45
C PHE A 35 19.02 -19.45 -5.38
N THR A 36 19.91 -20.30 -5.89
CA THR A 36 19.74 -21.76 -5.99
C THR A 36 19.44 -22.46 -4.66
N TRP A 37 19.75 -21.83 -3.53
CA TRP A 37 19.46 -22.32 -2.17
C TRP A 37 18.03 -22.07 -1.69
N LEU A 38 17.22 -21.28 -2.41
CA LEU A 38 15.85 -20.90 -2.03
C LEU A 38 14.76 -21.64 -2.85
N LYS A 39 15.11 -22.74 -3.53
CA LYS A 39 14.21 -23.51 -4.43
C LYS A 39 13.23 -24.45 -3.71
N ILE A 40 12.75 -24.09 -2.53
CA ILE A 40 11.59 -24.75 -1.90
C ILE A 40 10.42 -23.75 -2.01
N GLU A 41 9.99 -23.54 -3.25
CA GLU A 41 9.25 -22.35 -3.71
C GLU A 41 7.85 -22.17 -3.10
N ILE A 42 7.20 -23.23 -2.62
CA ILE A 42 5.78 -23.14 -2.22
C ILE A 42 5.59 -22.71 -0.76
N PHE A 43 6.47 -23.15 0.15
CA PHE A 43 6.34 -22.83 1.59
C PHE A 43 7.21 -21.64 2.04
N HIS A 44 8.28 -21.31 1.31
CA HIS A 44 9.19 -20.25 1.75
C HIS A 44 8.65 -18.85 1.49
N ILE A 45 7.91 -18.64 0.38
CA ILE A 45 7.36 -17.32 0.04
C ILE A 45 6.37 -16.83 1.11
N PRO A 46 5.36 -17.62 1.56
CA PRO A 46 4.48 -17.19 2.63
C PRO A 46 5.19 -16.97 3.98
N ILE A 47 6.16 -17.83 4.34
CA ILE A 47 6.91 -17.72 5.61
C ILE A 47 7.78 -16.46 5.60
N LEU A 48 8.52 -16.24 4.52
CA LEU A 48 9.34 -15.05 4.33
C LEU A 48 8.48 -13.78 4.35
N PHE A 49 7.32 -13.82 3.69
CA PHE A 49 6.36 -12.71 3.70
C PHE A 49 5.88 -12.40 5.11
N ILE A 50 5.50 -13.39 5.92
CA ILE A 50 5.06 -13.18 7.31
C ILE A 50 6.17 -12.57 8.15
N PHE A 51 7.40 -13.07 7.99
CA PHE A 51 8.57 -12.53 8.69
C PHE A 51 8.83 -11.06 8.32
N ILE A 52 8.88 -10.74 7.02
CA ILE A 52 9.09 -9.37 6.55
C ILE A 52 7.92 -8.47 6.92
N LEU A 53 6.68 -8.95 6.84
CA LEU A 53 5.50 -8.19 7.25
C LEU A 53 5.59 -7.81 8.72
N SER A 54 5.99 -8.74 9.58
CA SER A 54 6.19 -8.49 11.01
C SER A 54 7.24 -7.40 11.23
N LEU A 55 8.39 -7.48 10.55
CA LEU A 55 9.42 -6.44 10.61
C LEU A 55 8.92 -5.09 10.06
N SER A 56 8.19 -5.13 8.96
CA SER A 56 7.68 -3.94 8.26
C SER A 56 6.65 -3.19 9.11
N LEU A 57 5.86 -3.90 9.92
CA LEU A 57 4.91 -3.27 10.85
C LEU A 57 5.63 -2.38 11.87
N PHE A 58 6.80 -2.78 12.38
CA PHE A 58 7.56 -1.98 13.34
C PHE A 58 8.05 -0.64 12.77
N ILE A 59 8.45 -0.61 11.49
CA ILE A 59 9.02 0.58 10.84
C ILE A 59 8.02 1.34 9.95
N SER A 60 6.81 0.80 9.76
CA SER A 60 5.79 1.35 8.85
C SER A 60 5.44 2.81 9.14
N GLU A 61 5.45 3.21 10.42
CA GLU A 61 5.19 4.59 10.82
C GLU A 61 6.27 5.56 10.35
N GLU A 62 7.55 5.18 10.48
CA GLU A 62 8.69 5.98 10.03
C GLU A 62 8.71 6.13 8.51
N VAL A 63 8.38 5.05 7.80
CA VAL A 63 8.28 5.04 6.35
C VAL A 63 7.16 5.97 5.89
N ARG A 64 5.97 5.89 6.52
CA ARG A 64 4.86 6.80 6.22
C ARG A 64 5.22 8.26 6.47
N ASN A 65 5.89 8.57 7.57
CA ASN A 65 6.33 9.93 7.87
C ASN A 65 7.38 10.41 6.84
N SER A 66 8.26 9.51 6.38
CA SER A 66 9.20 9.80 5.29
C SER A 66 8.47 10.12 3.98
N PHE A 67 7.42 9.37 3.61
CA PHE A 67 6.58 9.69 2.45
C PHE A 67 5.95 11.08 2.56
N LYS A 68 5.37 11.43 3.72
CA LYS A 68 4.81 12.77 3.95
C LYS A 68 5.85 13.88 3.76
N LYS A 69 7.07 13.67 4.26
CA LYS A 69 8.18 14.60 4.12
C LYS A 69 8.60 14.78 2.65
N VAL A 70 8.74 13.68 1.91
CA VAL A 70 9.12 13.69 0.48
C VAL A 70 8.08 14.42 -0.36
N LEU A 71 6.79 14.17 -0.11
CA LEU A 71 5.68 14.83 -0.81
C LEU A 71 5.45 16.28 -0.35
N LYS A 72 6.28 16.77 0.58
CA LYS A 72 6.19 18.10 1.21
C LYS A 72 4.78 18.36 1.79
N PHE A 73 4.16 17.33 2.38
CA PHE A 73 2.79 17.36 2.87
C PHE A 73 2.53 18.53 3.82
N ASP A 74 3.47 18.78 4.73
CA ASP A 74 3.34 19.82 5.77
C ASP A 74 3.51 21.25 5.22
N LYS A 75 4.02 21.42 3.99
CA LYS A 75 4.27 22.72 3.37
C LYS A 75 3.17 23.15 2.40
N ARG A 76 2.12 22.35 2.23
CA ARG A 76 1.03 22.63 1.28
C ARG A 76 -0.15 23.29 1.98
N GLU A 77 -0.71 24.31 1.31
CA GLU A 77 -1.94 24.97 1.72
C GLU A 77 -3.13 24.02 1.60
N ASP A 78 -3.27 23.34 0.45
CA ASP A 78 -4.24 22.26 0.28
C ASP A 78 -3.56 20.88 0.35
N LYS A 79 -3.89 20.14 1.41
CA LYS A 79 -3.35 18.80 1.70
C LYS A 79 -4.20 17.68 1.10
N ARG A 80 -5.44 17.97 0.68
CA ARG A 80 -6.41 16.95 0.24
C ARG A 80 -5.94 16.19 -1.00
N PRO A 81 -5.49 16.83 -2.11
CA PRO A 81 -5.14 16.12 -3.33
C PRO A 81 -3.93 15.22 -3.13
N ILE A 82 -2.92 15.69 -2.38
CA ILE A 82 -1.70 14.90 -2.14
C ILE A 82 -1.97 13.75 -1.16
N TRP A 83 -2.92 13.92 -0.23
CA TRP A 83 -3.38 12.85 0.65
C TRP A 83 -4.09 11.75 -0.14
N GLN A 84 -5.03 12.12 -1.02
CA GLN A 84 -5.74 11.19 -1.91
C GLN A 84 -4.74 10.40 -2.76
N VAL A 85 -3.79 11.08 -3.41
CA VAL A 85 -2.75 10.42 -4.21
C VAL A 85 -1.92 9.47 -3.35
N GLY A 86 -1.52 9.87 -2.14
CA GLY A 86 -0.77 9.04 -1.20
C GLY A 86 -1.51 7.75 -0.83
N VAL A 87 -2.77 7.87 -0.42
CA VAL A 87 -3.61 6.71 -0.07
C VAL A 87 -3.87 5.82 -1.28
N GLY A 88 -4.15 6.41 -2.45
CA GLY A 88 -4.37 5.65 -3.69
C GLY A 88 -3.16 4.87 -4.15
N MET A 89 -1.95 5.45 -4.02
CA MET A 89 -0.71 4.71 -4.28
C MET A 89 -0.58 3.50 -3.36
N ILE A 90 -0.89 3.64 -2.06
CA ILE A 90 -0.83 2.54 -1.10
C ILE A 90 -1.80 1.41 -1.52
N PHE A 91 -3.06 1.74 -1.84
CA PHE A 91 -4.02 0.73 -2.29
C PHE A 91 -3.60 0.04 -3.59
N PHE A 92 -3.02 0.79 -4.53
CA PHE A 92 -2.53 0.25 -5.79
C PHE A 92 -1.38 -0.73 -5.57
N PHE A 93 -0.34 -0.32 -4.85
CA PHE A 93 0.85 -1.16 -4.63
C PHE A 93 0.56 -2.39 -3.78
N VAL A 94 -0.35 -2.31 -2.81
CA VAL A 94 -0.77 -3.50 -2.05
C VAL A 94 -1.43 -4.53 -2.97
N GLN A 95 -2.35 -4.11 -3.84
CA GLN A 95 -3.03 -5.03 -4.76
C GLN A 95 -2.06 -5.64 -5.77
N VAL A 96 -1.23 -4.82 -6.42
CA VAL A 96 -0.21 -5.28 -7.37
C VAL A 96 0.78 -6.21 -6.68
N GLY A 97 1.27 -5.83 -5.49
CA GLY A 97 2.23 -6.61 -4.73
C GLY A 97 1.71 -7.99 -4.32
N LEU A 98 0.46 -8.07 -3.85
CA LEU A 98 -0.16 -9.36 -3.51
C LEU A 98 -0.31 -10.26 -4.74
N ILE A 99 -0.69 -9.69 -5.88
CA ILE A 99 -0.83 -10.44 -7.12
C ILE A 99 0.53 -10.93 -7.61
N GLU A 100 1.54 -10.07 -7.65
CA GLU A 100 2.90 -10.43 -8.06
C GLU A 100 3.52 -11.54 -7.19
N VAL A 101 3.30 -11.48 -5.87
CA VAL A 101 3.91 -12.43 -4.92
C VAL A 101 3.16 -13.75 -4.87
N PHE A 102 1.83 -13.75 -4.92
CA PHE A 102 1.03 -14.96 -4.64
C PHE A 102 0.23 -15.49 -5.83
N PHE A 103 -0.17 -14.64 -6.77
CA PHE A 103 -1.14 -14.99 -7.81
C PHE A 103 -0.64 -14.78 -9.24
N ARG A 104 0.65 -14.47 -9.42
CA ARG A 104 1.23 -14.16 -10.75
C ARG A 104 1.03 -15.29 -11.75
N SER A 105 1.18 -16.54 -11.31
CA SER A 105 0.96 -17.73 -12.16
C SER A 105 -0.49 -17.89 -12.64
N LEU A 106 -1.45 -17.24 -11.97
CA LEU A 106 -2.88 -17.30 -12.27
C LEU A 106 -3.35 -16.14 -13.15
N MET A 107 -2.50 -15.12 -13.35
CA MET A 107 -2.82 -13.91 -14.11
C MET A 107 -2.17 -13.95 -15.51
N GLY A 108 -2.77 -14.74 -16.41
CA GLY A 108 -2.26 -14.93 -17.78
C GLY A 108 -2.82 -13.99 -18.85
N TYR A 109 -3.66 -13.02 -18.47
CA TYR A 109 -4.29 -12.10 -19.43
C TYR A 109 -3.57 -10.75 -19.49
N ASP A 110 -3.24 -10.32 -20.70
CA ASP A 110 -2.62 -9.04 -21.00
C ASP A 110 -3.58 -8.15 -21.80
N LEU A 111 -3.50 -6.83 -21.59
CA LEU A 111 -4.22 -5.81 -22.33
C LEU A 111 -3.22 -4.77 -22.87
N GLY A 112 -3.12 -4.65 -24.19
CA GLY A 112 -2.19 -3.71 -24.83
C GLY A 112 -0.71 -4.00 -24.50
N GLY A 113 -0.35 -5.26 -24.21
CA GLY A 113 0.99 -5.66 -23.81
C GLY A 113 1.34 -5.42 -22.33
N MET A 114 0.37 -4.97 -21.53
CA MET A 114 0.51 -4.82 -20.07
C MET A 114 -0.36 -5.86 -19.34
N PRO A 115 0.11 -6.43 -18.22
CA PRO A 115 -0.72 -7.36 -17.45
C PRO A 115 -2.03 -6.73 -16.99
N LEU A 116 -3.15 -7.37 -17.32
CA LEU A 116 -4.50 -6.81 -17.12
C LEU A 116 -4.81 -6.53 -15.64
N TYR A 117 -4.20 -7.27 -14.71
CA TYR A 117 -4.37 -7.03 -13.28
C TYR A 117 -3.85 -5.66 -12.82
N ILE A 118 -2.90 -5.06 -13.54
CA ILE A 118 -2.41 -3.70 -13.24
C ILE A 118 -3.53 -2.69 -13.47
N VAL A 119 -4.29 -2.85 -14.56
CA VAL A 119 -5.42 -1.97 -14.88
C VAL A 119 -6.52 -2.11 -13.83
N PHE A 120 -6.89 -3.34 -13.46
CA PHE A 120 -7.88 -3.57 -12.41
C PHE A 120 -7.43 -3.04 -11.05
N ALA A 121 -6.17 -3.26 -10.67
CA ALA A 121 -5.61 -2.72 -9.44
C ALA A 121 -5.67 -1.19 -9.40
N PHE A 122 -5.40 -0.53 -10.53
CA PHE A 122 -5.51 0.93 -10.65
C PHE A 122 -6.94 1.42 -10.46
N MET A 123 -7.91 0.83 -11.18
CA MET A 123 -9.33 1.19 -11.06
C MET A 123 -9.85 0.97 -9.63
N ASN A 124 -9.50 -0.17 -9.03
CA ASN A 124 -9.88 -0.49 -7.65
C ASN A 124 -9.24 0.47 -6.65
N ALA A 125 -7.97 0.83 -6.83
CA ALA A 125 -7.28 1.77 -5.95
C ALA A 125 -7.91 3.16 -6.02
N PHE A 126 -8.30 3.61 -7.21
CA PHE A 126 -9.04 4.86 -7.38
C PHE A 126 -10.36 4.85 -6.60
N LEU A 127 -11.20 3.82 -6.79
CA LEU A 127 -12.47 3.69 -6.08
C LEU A 127 -12.27 3.61 -4.56
N ALA A 128 -11.32 2.79 -4.12
CA ALA A 128 -10.99 2.63 -2.70
C ALA A 128 -10.54 3.95 -2.08
N THR A 129 -9.79 4.78 -2.82
CA THR A 129 -9.36 6.11 -2.36
C THR A 129 -10.54 7.03 -2.12
N VAL A 130 -11.50 7.07 -3.05
CA VAL A 130 -12.71 7.89 -2.91
C VAL A 130 -13.55 7.44 -1.72
N ILE A 131 -13.78 6.13 -1.57
CA ILE A 131 -14.49 5.57 -0.41
C ILE A 131 -13.75 5.88 0.89
N TYR A 132 -12.44 5.72 0.89
CA TYR A 132 -11.60 5.95 2.06
C TYR A 132 -11.61 7.41 2.49
N GLU A 133 -11.60 8.32 1.52
CA GLU A 133 -11.75 9.75 1.77
C GLU A 133 -13.09 10.08 2.42
N GLU A 134 -14.20 9.57 1.88
CA GLU A 134 -15.54 9.83 2.42
C GLU A 134 -15.66 9.38 3.89
N ILE A 135 -14.96 8.30 4.26
CA ILE A 135 -14.99 7.75 5.63
C ILE A 135 -14.04 8.50 6.57
N PHE A 136 -12.83 8.86 6.13
CA PHE A 136 -11.73 9.25 7.01
C PHE A 136 -11.24 10.70 6.85
N TYR A 137 -11.61 11.40 5.78
CA TYR A 137 -11.24 12.79 5.58
C TYR A 137 -12.29 13.70 6.24
N GLU A 138 -12.05 14.06 7.51
CA GLU A 138 -12.92 14.98 8.25
C GLU A 138 -12.97 16.35 7.56
N LYS A 139 -14.18 16.82 7.24
CA LYS A 139 -14.50 18.14 6.65
C LYS A 139 -14.08 19.35 7.51
N ASN A 140 -13.43 19.12 8.66
CA ASN A 140 -13.20 20.13 9.69
C ASN A 140 -12.01 21.08 9.44
N GLU A 141 -11.27 20.96 8.34
CA GLU A 141 -10.30 22.00 7.92
C GLU A 141 -10.93 23.10 7.04
N ILE A 142 -12.27 23.11 6.84
CA ILE A 142 -12.97 24.08 5.96
C ILE A 142 -13.47 25.33 6.70
N HIS A 143 -13.30 25.46 8.03
CA HIS A 143 -13.78 26.62 8.79
C HIS A 143 -12.74 27.67 9.19
N HIS A 144 -11.62 27.74 8.48
CA HIS A 144 -10.75 28.92 8.48
C HIS A 144 -10.45 29.37 7.05
N ALA A 145 -11.49 29.84 6.37
CA ALA A 145 -11.41 30.72 5.22
C ALA A 145 -12.37 31.89 5.43
#